data_AF-A0A836M1V3-F1
#
_entry.id   AF-A0A836M1V3-F1
#
_cell.length_a   1.000
_cell.length_b   1.000
_cell.length_c   1.000
_cell.angle_alpha   90.00
_cell.angle_beta   90.00
_cell.angle_gamma   90.00
#
_symmetry.space_group_name_H-M   'P 1'
#
loop_
_entity.id
_entity.type
_entity.pdbx_description
1 polymer ?
#
loop_
_entity_poly.entity_id
_entity_poly.type
_entity_poly.pdbx_seq_one_letter_code
_entity_poly.pdbx_strand_id
1 'polypeptide(L)' 'MESMNYANAKAQLSRLMDQALYGQPVEITRKNREPVVIISKASYEAYKKADFYNRFPEDSK' A
#
# COMPACT_ATOMS: atom_id res chain seq x y z
N MET A 1 5.77 7.43 -5.71
CA MET A 1 5.27 6.04 -5.73
C MET A 1 5.36 5.55 -7.16
N GLU A 2 5.96 4.39 -7.40
CA GLU A 2 6.00 3.78 -8.74
C GLU A 2 4.58 3.32 -9.12
N SER A 3 4.17 3.47 -10.38
CA SER A 3 2.84 3.09 -10.86
C SER A 3 2.95 2.16 -12.06
N MET A 4 2.17 1.09 -12.04
CA MET A 4 2.25 0.01 -13.03
C MET A 4 0.85 -0.43 -13.46
N ASN A 5 0.68 -0.80 -14.74
CA ASN A 5 -0.59 -1.37 -15.18
C ASN A 5 -0.74 -2.83 -14.67
N TYR A 6 -1.98 -3.30 -14.58
CA TYR A 6 -2.31 -4.65 -14.12
C TYR A 6 -1.58 -5.79 -14.86
N ALA A 7 -1.34 -5.67 -16.18
CA ALA A 7 -0.71 -6.73 -16.96
C ALA A 7 0.77 -6.89 -16.57
N ASN A 8 1.49 -5.79 -16.44
CA ASN A 8 2.88 -5.77 -16.00
C ASN A 8 2.98 -6.23 -14.53
N ALA A 9 2.07 -5.76 -13.67
CA ALA A 9 2.06 -6.13 -12.26
C ALA A 9 1.83 -7.63 -12.06
N LYS A 10 0.94 -8.24 -12.87
CA LYS A 10 0.72 -9.68 -12.87
C LYS A 10 1.96 -10.46 -13.30
N ALA A 11 2.69 -9.97 -14.31
CA ALA A 11 3.91 -10.63 -14.81
C ALA A 11 5.08 -10.54 -13.82
N GLN A 12 5.11 -9.52 -12.97
CA GLN A 12 6.23 -9.21 -12.07
C GLN A 12 5.84 -9.28 -10.59
N LEU A 13 4.81 -10.05 -10.25
CA LEU A 13 4.22 -10.04 -8.90
C LEU A 13 5.25 -10.36 -7.79
N SER A 14 6.14 -11.33 -8.01
CA SER A 14 7.19 -11.68 -7.03
C SER A 14 8.11 -10.48 -6.73
N ARG A 15 8.57 -9.77 -7.76
CA ARG A 15 9.37 -8.55 -7.60
C ARG A 15 8.61 -7.46 -6.85
N LEU A 16 7.32 -7.29 -7.14
CA LEU A 16 6.48 -6.32 -6.44
C LEU A 16 6.31 -6.66 -4.95
N MET A 17 6.23 -7.95 -4.60
CA MET A 17 6.21 -8.37 -3.20
C MET A 17 7.53 -8.04 -2.50
N ASP A 18 8.67 -8.29 -3.14
CA ASP A 18 9.99 -7.92 -2.58
C ASP A 18 10.08 -6.41 -2.36
N GLN A 19 9.72 -5.60 -3.36
CA GLN A 19 9.69 -4.13 -3.25
C GLN A 19 8.81 -3.68 -2.07
N ALA A 20 7.63 -4.27 -1.91
CA ALA A 20 6.73 -3.97 -0.81
C ALA A 20 7.35 -4.32 0.57
N LEU A 21 8.08 -5.44 0.67
CA LEU A 21 8.80 -5.84 1.88
C LEU A 21 9.97 -4.90 2.20
N TYR A 22 10.65 -4.36 1.18
CA TYR A 22 11.66 -3.30 1.32
C TYR A 22 11.07 -1.91 1.59
N GLY A 23 9.75 -1.81 1.81
CA GLY A 23 9.07 -0.56 2.13
C GLY A 23 8.82 0.35 0.92
N GLN A 24 8.93 -0.18 -0.30
CA GLN A 24 8.63 0.56 -1.53
C GLN A 24 7.17 0.30 -1.96
N PRO A 25 6.26 1.28 -1.77
CA PRO A 25 4.89 1.15 -2.26
C PRO A 25 4.85 1.18 -3.79
N VAL A 26 4.01 0.32 -4.37
CA VAL A 26 3.75 0.31 -5.81
C VAL A 26 2.25 0.41 -6.06
N GLU A 27 1.86 1.35 -6.91
CA GLU A 27 0.50 1.53 -7.37
C GLU A 27 0.22 0.63 -8.59
N ILE A 28 -0.94 -0.01 -8.61
CA ILE A 28 -1.42 -0.82 -9.72
C ILE A 28 -2.69 -0.21 -10.28
N THR A 29 -2.66 0.10 -11.57
CA THR A 29 -3.79 0.68 -12.30
C THR A 29 -4.44 -0.34 -13.23
N ARG A 30 -5.76 -0.24 -13.40
CA ARG A 30 -6.51 -1.03 -14.39
C ARG A 30 -7.50 -0.12 -15.09
N LYS A 31 -7.62 -0.27 -16.41
CA LYS A 31 -8.52 0.56 -17.23
C LYS A 31 -9.93 0.56 -16.65
N ASN A 32 -10.49 1.75 -16.44
CA ASN A 32 -11.82 2.00 -15.88
C ASN A 32 -12.05 1.40 -14.49
N ARG A 33 -11.02 1.30 -13.65
CA ARG A 33 -11.13 0.90 -12.24
C ARG A 33 -10.26 1.81 -11.37
N GLU A 34 -10.65 1.92 -10.11
CA GLU A 34 -9.84 2.57 -9.09
C GLU A 34 -8.46 1.90 -8.99
N PRO A 35 -7.38 2.69 -8.91
CA PRO A 35 -6.05 2.18 -8.60
C PRO A 35 -6.00 1.50 -7.23
N VAL A 36 -5.08 0.55 -7.08
CA VAL A 36 -4.78 -0.10 -5.80
C VAL A 36 -3.30 0.05 -5.49
N VAL A 37 -2.91 -0.13 -4.23
CA VAL A 37 -1.50 -0.04 -3.81
C VAL A 37 -1.08 -1.33 -3.13
N ILE A 38 0.12 -1.83 -3.47
CA ILE A 38 0.79 -2.91 -2.75
C ILE A 38 1.80 -2.30 -1.78
N ILE A 39 1.69 -2.68 -0.51
CA ILE A 39 2.62 -2.37 0.58
C ILE A 39 2.79 -3.57 1.49
N SER A 40 3.82 -3.57 2.33
CA SER A 40 3.94 -4.57 3.38
C SER A 40 2.72 -4.52 4.32
N LYS A 41 2.36 -5.68 4.88
CA LYS A 41 1.31 -5.76 5.89
C LYS A 41 1.61 -4.89 7.11
N ALA A 42 2.87 -4.86 7.55
CA ALA A 42 3.30 -4.05 8.69
C ALA A 42 3.08 -2.55 8.43
N SER A 43 3.41 -2.07 7.22
CA SER A 43 3.14 -0.69 6.81
C SER A 43 1.64 -0.39 6.84
N TYR A 44 0.82 -1.29 6.29
CA TYR A 44 -0.65 -1.12 6.29
C TYR A 44 -1.22 -1.00 7.71
N GLU A 45 -0.80 -1.89 8.61
CA GLU A 45 -1.26 -1.87 10.01
C GLU A 45 -0.78 -0.62 10.75
N ALA A 46 0.45 -0.18 10.52
CA ALA A 46 0.98 1.06 11.09
C ALA A 46 0.19 2.29 10.63
N TYR A 47 -0.14 2.39 9.33
CA TYR A 47 -0.98 3.46 8.81
C TYR A 47 -2.39 3.42 9.40
N LYS A 48 -3.00 2.24 9.47
CA LYS A 48 -4.33 2.09 10.05
C LYS A 48 -4.35 2.47 11.53
N LYS A 49 -3.32 2.10 12.29
CA LYS A 49 -3.16 2.46 13.70
C LYS A 49 -2.97 3.97 13.87
N ALA A 50 -2.13 4.59 13.04
CA ALA A 50 -1.93 6.04 13.05
C ALA A 50 -3.22 6.80 12.68
N ASP A 51 -3.94 6.37 11.64
CA ASP A 51 -5.23 6.95 11.25
C ASP A 51 -6.28 6.79 12.37
N PHE A 52 -6.30 5.64 13.06
CA PHE A 52 -7.16 5.43 14.22
C PHE A 52 -6.85 6.43 15.34
N TYR A 53 -5.58 6.58 15.74
CA TYR A 53 -5.22 7.55 16.80
C TYR A 53 -5.40 9.00 16.40
N ASN A 54 -5.27 9.34 15.11
CA ASN A 54 -5.58 10.70 14.65
C ASN A 54 -7.08 11.01 14.75
N ARG A 55 -7.95 10.02 14.56
CA ARG A 55 -9.41 10.18 14.64
C ARG A 55 -9.93 10.09 16.06
N PHE A 56 -9.30 9.27 16.88
CA PHE A 56 -9.58 9.08 18.29
C PHE A 56 -8.30 9.39 19.07
N PRO A 57 -7.90 10.67 19.14
CA PRO A 57 -6.83 11.05 20.03
C PRO A 57 -7.27 10.59 21.42
N GLU A 58 -6.47 9.75 22.07
CA GLU A 58 -6.71 9.45 23.48
C GLU A 58 -6.66 10.80 24.18
N ASP A 59 -7.81 11.30 24.62
CA ASP A 59 -7.87 12.50 25.43
C ASP A 59 -6.96 12.26 26.64
N SER A 60 -5.78 12.86 26.53
CA SER A 60 -5.20 13.79 27.50
C SER A 60 -5.86 13.65 28.87
N LYS A 61 -5.11 13.05 29.80
CA LYS A 61 -5.39 13.05 31.24
C LYS A 61 -6.05 14.34 31.73
#